data_AF-A0A7Z1Q7M4-F1
#
_entry.id   AF-A0A7Z1Q7M4-F1
#
_cell.length_a   1.000
_cell.length_b   1.000
_cell.length_c   1.000
_cell.angle_alpha   90.00
_cell.angle_beta   90.00
_cell.angle_gamma   90.00
#
_symmetry.space_group_name_H-M   'P 1'
#
loop_
_entity.id
_entity.type
_entity.pdbx_description
1 polymer ?
#
loop_
_entity_poly.entity_id
_entity_poly.type
_entity_poly.pdbx_seq_one_letter_code
_entity_poly.pdbx_strand_id
1 'polypeptide(L)' 'MANSAQSQIVFLPYVSAVDPSDGEFHQMISSIEQRLLDRVKEALDEAGVAWIDPRTGERSKPATTDNVEGSDNA' A
#
# COMPACT_ATOMS: atom_id res chain seq x y z
N MET A 1 -10.04 2.31 -30.31
CA MET A 1 -8.89 2.47 -29.41
C MET A 1 -9.09 1.51 -28.26
N ALA A 2 -8.20 0.54 -28.08
CA ALA A 2 -8.24 -0.32 -26.90
C ALA A 2 -7.94 0.58 -25.70
N ASN A 3 -8.97 0.90 -24.92
CA ASN A 3 -8.79 1.51 -23.61
C ASN A 3 -8.30 0.38 -22.72
N SER A 4 -7.00 0.10 -22.77
CA SER A 4 -6.37 -0.77 -21.78
C SER A 4 -6.70 -0.13 -20.45
N ALA A 5 -7.58 -0.77 -19.67
CA ALA A 5 -7.93 -0.33 -18.34
C ALA A 5 -6.64 -0.28 -17.52
N GLN A 6 -5.97 0.87 -17.50
CA GLN A 6 -4.82 1.10 -16.65
C GLN A 6 -5.34 0.90 -15.23
N SER A 7 -4.96 -0.21 -14.62
CA SER A 7 -5.27 -0.48 -13.24
C SER A 7 -4.65 0.65 -12.42
N GLN A 8 -5.51 1.50 -11.86
CA GLN A 8 -5.07 2.61 -11.05
C GLN A 8 -4.51 2.06 -9.74
N ILE A 9 -3.23 2.31 -9.50
CA ILE A 9 -2.55 1.96 -8.26
C ILE A 9 -2.44 3.24 -7.44
N VAL A 10 -2.87 3.20 -6.18
CA VAL A 10 -2.80 4.32 -5.25
C VAL A 10 -1.60 4.15 -4.33
N PHE A 11 -0.81 5.21 -4.16
CA PHE A 11 0.19 5.27 -3.12
C PHE A 11 -0.47 5.77 -1.84
N LEU A 12 -0.36 5.00 -0.76
CA LEU A 12 -0.93 5.40 0.51
C LEU A 12 -0.22 6.65 1.07
N PRO A 13 -0.95 7.50 1.80
CA PRO A 13 -0.34 8.65 2.45
C PRO A 13 0.71 8.20 3.47
N TYR A 14 1.78 8.98 3.57
CA TYR A 14 2.82 8.72 4.57
C TYR A 14 2.31 9.06 5.97
N VAL A 15 2.30 8.05 6.86
CA VAL A 15 1.99 8.19 8.28
C VAL A 15 3.18 7.68 9.11
N SER A 16 3.68 8.51 10.04
CA SER A 16 4.80 8.12 10.89
C SER A 16 4.48 6.88 11.72
N ALA A 17 5.47 6.01 11.90
CA ALA A 17 5.36 4.91 12.84
C ALA A 17 5.16 5.43 14.27
N VAL A 18 4.50 4.64 15.12
CA VAL A 18 4.41 4.92 16.54
C VAL A 18 5.77 4.64 17.18
N ASP A 19 6.46 5.66 17.66
CA ASP A 19 7.70 5.49 18.43
C ASP A 19 7.35 5.39 19.93
N PRO A 20 7.64 4.27 20.61
CA PRO A 20 7.38 4.13 22.04
C PRO A 20 8.26 5.05 22.92
N SER A 21 9.28 5.67 22.34
CA SER A 21 10.17 6.63 23.02
C SER A 21 9.63 8.06 23.03
N ASP A 22 8.60 8.34 22.23
CA ASP A 22 7.98 9.67 22.14
C ASP A 22 7.09 9.97 23.35
N GLY A 23 6.73 11.24 23.52
CA GLY A 23 5.75 11.63 24.53
C GLY A 23 4.36 11.01 24.27
N GLU A 24 3.61 10.72 25.34
CA GLU A 24 2.29 10.04 25.27
C GLU A 24 1.33 10.68 24.26
N PHE A 25 1.32 12.01 24.17
CA PHE A 25 0.49 12.73 23.21
C PHE A 25 0.87 12.42 21.75
N HIS A 26 2.17 12.40 21.45
CA HIS A 26 2.66 12.06 20.12
C HIS A 26 2.34 10.60 19.76
N GLN A 27 2.56 9.67 20.70
CA GLN A 27 2.18 8.27 20.51
C GLN A 27 0.69 8.10 20.23
N MET A 28 -0.17 8.83 20.96
CA MET A 28 -1.61 8.82 20.75
C MET A 28 -1.98 9.30 19.35
N ILE A 29 -1.43 10.43 18.90
CA ILE A 29 -1.69 10.99 17.57
C ILE A 29 -1.25 10.00 16.48
N SER A 30 -0.01 9.52 16.54
CA SER A 30 0.49 8.55 15.55
C SER A 30 -0.33 7.26 15.55
N SER A 31 -0.79 6.80 16.71
CA SER A 31 -1.67 5.62 16.79
C SER A 31 -3.03 5.85 16.12
N ILE A 32 -3.59 7.06 16.21
CA ILE A 32 -4.84 7.41 15.54
C ILE A 32 -4.62 7.46 14.01
N GLU A 33 -3.53 8.06 13.57
CA GLU A 33 -3.20 8.13 12.14
C GLU A 33 -2.96 6.74 11.54
N GLN A 34 -2.29 5.83 12.25
CA GLN A 34 -2.13 4.43 11.82
C GLN A 34 -3.49 3.74 11.66
N ARG A 35 -4.39 3.87 12.63
CA ARG A 35 -5.75 3.29 12.54
C ARG A 35 -6.57 3.86 11.39
N LEU A 36 -6.38 5.14 11.07
CA LEU A 36 -7.04 5.76 9.92
C LEU A 36 -6.47 5.18 8.61
N LEU A 37 -5.15 4.99 8.54
CA LEU A 37 -4.50 4.38 7.39
C LEU A 37 -5.00 2.95 7.13
N ASP A 38 -5.17 2.16 8.18
CA ASP A 38 -5.70 0.79 8.08
C ASP A 38 -7.12 0.78 7.49
N ARG A 39 -7.99 1.71 7.93
CA ARG A 39 -9.34 1.85 7.35
C ARG A 39 -9.32 2.27 5.88
N VAL A 40 -8.34 3.07 5.48
CA VAL A 40 -8.15 3.43 4.06
C VAL A 40 -7.73 2.22 3.26
N LYS A 41 -6.83 1.37 3.78
CA LYS A 41 -6.46 0.09 3.15
C LYS A 41 -7.68 -0.80 2.93
N GLU A 42 -8.48 -1.00 3.98
CA GLU A 42 -9.72 -1.78 3.91
C GLU A 42 -10.70 -1.21 2.86
N ALA A 43 -10.93 0.10 2.85
CA ALA A 43 -11.82 0.73 1.88
C ALA A 43 -11.32 0.60 0.43
N LEU A 44 -10.00 0.65 0.21
CA LEU A 44 -9.40 0.44 -1.11
C LEU A 44 -9.53 -1.03 -1.55
N ASP A 45 -9.36 -1.96 -0.62
CA ASP A 45 -9.56 -3.39 -0.88
C ASP A 45 -11.01 -3.71 -1.22
N GLU A 46 -11.98 -3.14 -0.47
CA GLU A 46 -13.42 -3.24 -0.78
C GLU A 46 -13.77 -2.62 -2.14
N ALA A 47 -13.10 -1.53 -2.51
CA ALA A 47 -13.27 -0.89 -3.82
C ALA A 47 -12.52 -1.61 -4.96
N GLY A 48 -11.73 -2.66 -4.65
CA GLY A 48 -10.92 -3.40 -5.62
C GLY A 48 -9.70 -2.64 -6.16
N VAL A 49 -9.35 -1.51 -5.52
CA VAL A 49 -8.26 -0.61 -5.93
C VAL A 49 -6.94 -1.13 -5.38
N ALA A 50 -5.95 -1.26 -6.27
CA ALA A 50 -4.61 -1.67 -5.86
C ALA A 50 -3.91 -0.52 -5.12
N TRP A 51 -3.17 -0.84 -4.05
CA TRP A 51 -2.41 0.16 -3.30
C TRP A 51 -1.01 -0.31 -2.89
N ILE A 52 -0.15 0.66 -2.63
CA ILE A 52 1.22 0.46 -2.13
C ILE A 52 1.41 1.34 -0.89
N ASP A 53 1.82 0.74 0.24
CA ASP A 53 2.30 1.46 1.41
C ASP A 53 3.79 1.79 1.21
N PRO A 54 4.16 3.05 0.96
CA PRO A 54 5.54 3.41 0.67
C PRO A 54 6.47 3.26 1.89
N ARG A 55 5.93 3.12 3.10
CA ARG A 55 6.72 3.03 4.34
C ARG A 55 7.23 1.62 4.58
N THR A 56 6.37 0.64 4.32
CA THR A 56 6.64 -0.77 4.58
C THR A 56 6.95 -1.53 3.31
N GLY A 57 6.59 -0.98 2.14
CA GLY A 57 6.64 -1.68 0.86
C GLY A 57 5.47 -2.66 0.67
N GLU A 58 4.52 -2.70 1.60
CA GLU A 58 3.33 -3.55 1.52
C GLU A 58 2.47 -3.18 0.31
N ARG A 59 1.84 -4.20 -0.30
CA ARG A 59 1.00 -4.04 -1.48
C ARG A 59 -0.26 -4.87 -1.32
N SER A 60 -1.41 -4.36 -1.76
CA SER A 60 -2.67 -5.13 -1.70
C SER A 60 -2.77 -6.27 -2.69
N LYS A 61 -1.97 -6.21 -3.77
CA LYS A 61 -1.86 -7.28 -4.76
C LYS A 61 -0.38 -7.63 -4.97
N PRO A 62 -0.06 -8.91 -5.20
CA PRO A 62 1.30 -9.31 -5.56
C PRO A 62 1.73 -8.57 -6.83
N ALA A 63 3.03 -8.30 -6.95
CA ALA A 63 3.55 -7.65 -8.14
C ALA A 63 3.25 -8.52 -9.37
N THR A 64 2.52 -7.98 -10.34
CA THR A 64 2.41 -8.58 -11.68
C THR A 64 3.74 -8.35 -12.41
N THR A 65 4.83 -8.96 -11.97
CA THR A 65 6.12 -9.08 -12.68
C THR A 65 7.11 -9.90 -11.85
N ASP A 66 6.96 -11.22 -11.90
CA ASP A 66 8.09 -12.17 -11.82
C ASP A 66 7.96 -13.29 -12.90
N ASN A 67 7.02 -13.14 -13.84
CA ASN A 67 6.87 -14.04 -14.99
C ASN A 67 7.29 -13.32 -16.27
N VAL A 68 8.55 -12.87 -16.34
CA VAL A 68 9.22 -12.66 -17.64
C VAL A 68 10.06 -13.91 -17.89
N GLU A 69 9.38 -14.90 -18.46
CA GLU A 69 9.84 -15.66 -19.63
C GLU A 69 11.35 -16.00 -19.68
N GLY A 70 11.75 -16.99 -18.90
CA GLY A 70 12.90 -17.84 -19.22
C GLY A 70 12.53 -18.81 -20.34
N SER A 71 12.29 -18.30 -21.54
CA SER A 71 12.20 -19.10 -22.76
C SER A 71 13.43 -18.81 -23.60
N ASP A 72 14.49 -19.57 -23.38
CA ASP A 72 15.50 -19.78 -24.41
C ASP A 72 15.92 -21.24 -24.38
N ASN A 73 15.21 -22.02 -25.20
CA ASN A 73 15.55 -23.38 -25.55
C ASN A 73 16.24 -23.28 -26.92
N ALA A 74 17.57 -23.34 -26.93
CA ALA A 74 18.39 -23.46 -28.13
C ALA A 74 19.56 -24.42 -27.87
#